data_AF-A0A1H5WKG5-F1
#
_entry.id   AF-A0A1H5WKG5-F1
#
_cell.length_a   1.000
_cell.length_b   1.000
_cell.length_c   1.000
_cell.angle_alpha   90.00
_cell.angle_beta   90.00
_cell.angle_gamma   90.00
#
_symmetry.space_group_name_H-M   'P 1'
#
loop_
_entity.id
_entity.type
_entity.pdbx_description
1 polymer ?
#
loop_
_entity_poly.entity_id
_entity_poly.type
_entity_poly.pdbx_seq_one_letter_code
_entity_poly.pdbx_strand_id
1 'polypeptide(L)'
;MNTTMPTTANTSRKSLALTLAIYLLSPLLLNGIIFALHWDTPHPANPMLPPGAIVGSIWMLLFLAMGLARWLAAQRNAAIARWPDALALACMLYPLYTAGLRSLTIGFWGTVATLILAAAVLLRVRPIRTSAAALIVPVIVWLAYAGTALGSELFR
;
A
#
# COMPACT_ATOMS: atom_id res chain seq x y z
N MET A 1 38.73 19.52 -21.12
CA MET A 1 37.44 18.79 -21.15
C MET A 1 36.83 18.85 -19.76
N ASN A 2 35.85 19.73 -19.54
CA ASN A 2 35.14 19.83 -18.27
C ASN A 2 34.10 18.71 -18.18
N THR A 3 34.43 17.61 -17.49
CA THR A 3 33.46 16.62 -17.04
C THR A 3 32.67 17.23 -15.89
N THR A 4 31.51 17.81 -16.18
CA THR A 4 30.55 18.23 -15.16
C THR A 4 30.05 16.99 -14.43
N MET A 5 30.54 16.78 -13.20
CA MET A 5 29.98 15.76 -12.31
C MET A 5 28.48 16.04 -12.15
N PRO A 6 27.59 15.07 -12.42
CA PRO A 6 26.17 15.25 -12.15
C PRO A 6 26.00 15.53 -10.66
N THR A 7 25.47 16.71 -10.34
CA THR A 7 25.19 17.12 -8.97
C THR A 7 24.27 16.10 -8.30
N THR A 8 24.67 15.60 -7.14
CA THR A 8 24.01 14.55 -6.33
C THR A 8 22.50 14.78 -6.14
N ALA A 9 22.04 16.04 -6.18
CA ALA A 9 20.65 16.42 -6.13
C ALA A 9 19.80 15.91 -7.32
N ASN A 10 20.35 15.89 -8.54
CA ASN A 10 19.62 15.46 -9.74
C ASN A 10 19.35 13.95 -9.71
N THR A 11 20.33 13.16 -9.28
CA THR A 11 20.19 11.70 -9.09
C THR A 11 19.15 11.37 -8.01
N SER A 12 19.13 12.16 -6.93
CA SER A 12 18.15 12.00 -5.84
C SER A 12 16.71 12.28 -6.28
N ARG A 13 16.47 13.35 -7.05
CA ARG A 13 15.14 13.70 -7.60
C ARG A 13 14.64 12.66 -8.60
N LYS A 14 15.51 12.18 -9.51
CA LYS A 14 15.17 11.12 -10.46
C LYS A 14 14.79 9.82 -9.75
N SER A 15 15.56 9.43 -8.73
CA SER A 15 15.27 8.25 -7.92
C SER A 15 13.93 8.35 -7.17
N LEU A 16 13.61 9.53 -6.63
CA LEU A 16 12.32 9.79 -6.02
C LEU A 16 11.19 9.65 -7.04
N ALA A 17 11.29 10.36 -8.17
CA ALA A 17 10.26 10.36 -9.21
C ALA A 17 10.01 8.93 -9.73
N LEU A 18 11.06 8.15 -9.98
CA LEU A 18 10.93 6.76 -10.42
C LEU A 18 10.25 5.88 -9.36
N THR A 19 10.63 6.03 -8.09
CA THR A 19 10.02 5.27 -7.00
C THR A 19 8.53 5.59 -6.87
N LEU A 20 8.17 6.88 -6.89
CA LEU A 20 6.78 7.31 -6.81
C LEU A 20 5.98 6.85 -8.04
N ALA A 21 6.57 6.92 -9.23
CA ALA A 21 5.91 6.45 -10.46
C ALA A 21 5.60 4.95 -10.40
N ILE A 22 6.56 4.12 -9.97
CA ILE A 22 6.35 2.67 -9.79
C ILE A 22 5.21 2.42 -8.82
N TYR A 23 5.26 3.06 -7.65
CA TYR A 23 4.24 2.88 -6.62
C TYR A 23 2.87 3.43 -7.02
N LEU A 24 2.78 4.44 -7.88
CA LEU A 24 1.51 5.01 -8.34
C LEU A 24 0.91 4.19 -9.49
N LEU A 25 1.73 3.71 -10.41
CA LEU A 25 1.29 2.93 -11.56
C LEU A 25 0.73 1.57 -11.12
N SER A 26 1.33 0.94 -10.11
CA SER A 26 0.88 -0.35 -9.58
C SER A 26 -0.61 -0.38 -9.18
N PRO A 27 -1.09 0.46 -8.24
CA PRO A 27 -2.51 0.52 -7.87
C PRO A 27 -3.39 1.07 -8.99
N LEU A 28 -2.87 1.92 -9.88
CA LEU A 28 -3.63 2.41 -11.04
C LEU A 28 -4.00 1.26 -11.99
N LEU A 29 -3.01 0.44 -12.34
CA LEU A 29 -3.20 -0.74 -13.18
C LEU A 29 -4.12 -1.75 -12.49
N LEU A 30 -3.92 -1.98 -11.20
CA LEU A 30 -4.74 -2.90 -10.41
C LEU A 30 -6.19 -2.44 -10.33
N ASN A 31 -6.45 -1.14 -10.10
CA ASN A 31 -7.79 -0.56 -10.15
C ASN A 31 -8.42 -0.75 -11.53
N GLY A 32 -7.67 -0.52 -12.62
CA GLY A 32 -8.15 -0.79 -13.98
C GLY A 32 -8.59 -2.24 -14.20
N ILE A 33 -7.83 -3.21 -13.68
CA ILE A 33 -8.18 -4.64 -13.72
C ILE A 33 -9.44 -4.91 -12.88
N ILE A 34 -9.52 -4.37 -11.66
CA ILE A 34 -10.69 -4.54 -10.78
C ILE A 34 -11.96 -4.07 -11.47
N PHE A 35 -11.94 -2.87 -12.07
CA PHE A 35 -13.09 -2.33 -12.79
C PHE A 35 -13.43 -3.16 -14.04
N ALA A 36 -12.43 -3.58 -14.82
CA ALA A 36 -12.65 -4.41 -16.01
C ALA A 36 -13.29 -5.77 -15.67
N LEU A 37 -12.94 -6.34 -14.51
CA LEU A 37 -13.46 -7.62 -14.02
C LEU A 37 -14.74 -7.47 -13.18
N HIS A 38 -15.26 -6.26 -13.00
CA HIS A 38 -16.42 -5.96 -12.14
C HIS A 38 -16.24 -6.48 -10.71
N TRP A 39 -15.02 -6.42 -10.19
CA TRP A 39 -14.67 -6.79 -8.81
C TRP A 39 -15.00 -5.68 -7.80
N ASP A 40 -15.42 -4.51 -8.28
CA ASP A 40 -15.83 -3.36 -7.49
C ASP A 40 -17.31 -3.42 -7.05
N THR A 41 -18.09 -4.36 -7.58
CA THR A 41 -19.51 -4.54 -7.20
C THR A 41 -19.63 -5.22 -5.83
N PRO A 42 -20.20 -4.56 -4.80
CA PRO A 42 -20.31 -5.13 -3.46
C PRO A 42 -21.31 -6.31 -3.41
N HIS A 43 -20.94 -7.40 -2.76
CA HIS A 43 -21.85 -8.49 -2.38
C HIS A 43 -21.55 -8.94 -0.94
N PRO A 44 -22.43 -8.71 0.06
CA PRO A 44 -23.55 -7.77 0.12
C PRO A 44 -23.09 -6.31 0.21
N ALA A 45 -24.02 -5.35 0.14
CA ALA A 45 -23.72 -3.94 0.35
C ALA A 45 -23.42 -3.66 1.83
N ASN A 46 -22.14 -3.73 2.21
CA ASN A 46 -21.70 -3.27 3.52
C ASN A 46 -21.88 -1.74 3.60
N PRO A 47 -22.77 -1.19 4.43
CA PRO A 47 -22.94 0.26 4.53
C PRO A 47 -21.70 0.96 5.10
N MET A 48 -20.78 0.21 5.72
CA MET A 48 -19.51 0.74 6.18
C MET A 48 -18.49 0.90 5.07
N LEU A 49 -18.64 0.27 3.89
CA LEU A 49 -17.65 0.37 2.82
C LEU A 49 -18.00 1.50 1.84
N PRO A 50 -17.05 2.41 1.54
CA PRO A 50 -17.29 3.44 0.56
C PRO A 50 -17.34 2.86 -0.87
N PRO A 51 -17.87 3.62 -1.84
CA PRO A 51 -17.86 3.24 -3.25
C PRO A 51 -16.47 2.81 -3.76
N GLY A 52 -16.43 1.83 -4.67
CA GLY A 52 -15.18 1.25 -5.19
C GLY A 52 -14.18 2.28 -5.74
N ALA A 53 -14.66 3.34 -6.40
CA ALA A 53 -13.80 4.43 -6.87
C ALA A 53 -13.10 5.20 -5.73
N ILE A 54 -13.76 5.36 -4.58
CA ILE A 54 -13.17 5.98 -3.40
C ILE A 54 -12.12 5.05 -2.78
N VAL A 55 -12.43 3.75 -2.67
CA VAL A 55 -11.49 2.72 -2.21
C VAL A 55 -10.22 2.72 -3.07
N GLY A 56 -10.38 2.72 -4.40
CA GLY A 56 -9.26 2.76 -5.34
C GLY A 56 -8.40 4.02 -5.16
N SER A 57 -9.04 5.17 -4.98
CA SER A 57 -8.35 6.46 -4.76
C SER A 57 -7.56 6.49 -3.44
N ILE A 58 -8.10 5.90 -2.37
CA ILE A 58 -7.40 5.78 -1.09
C ILE A 58 -6.14 4.92 -1.27
N TRP A 59 -6.25 3.78 -1.94
CA TRP A 59 -5.09 2.93 -2.23
C TRP A 59 -4.01 3.65 -3.04
N MET A 60 -4.37 4.51 -4.00
CA MET A 60 -3.38 5.34 -4.72
C MET A 60 -2.55 6.21 -3.77
N LEU A 61 -3.20 6.87 -2.81
CA LEU A 61 -2.52 7.72 -1.82
C LEU A 61 -1.66 6.89 -0.86
N LEU A 62 -2.15 5.73 -0.41
CA LEU A 62 -1.42 4.83 0.48
C LEU A 62 -0.16 4.27 -0.20
N PHE A 63 -0.26 3.89 -1.47
CA PHE A 63 0.90 3.44 -2.24
C PHE A 63 1.92 4.56 -2.45
N LEU A 64 1.49 5.78 -2.73
CA LEU A 64 2.41 6.94 -2.76
C LEU A 64 3.11 7.13 -1.41
N ALA A 65 2.39 7.02 -0.30
CA ALA A 65 2.97 7.11 1.04
C ALA A 65 4.01 6.00 1.29
N MET A 66 3.72 4.76 0.90
CA MET A 66 4.66 3.64 0.98
C MET A 66 5.89 3.84 0.07
N GLY A 67 5.72 4.35 -1.14
CA GLY A 67 6.82 4.66 -2.06
C GLY A 67 7.72 5.76 -1.52
N LEU A 68 7.14 6.78 -0.90
CA LEU A 68 7.91 7.82 -0.21
C LEU A 68 8.61 7.26 1.03
N ALA A 69 7.95 6.43 1.84
CA ALA A 69 8.56 5.74 2.98
C ALA A 69 9.75 4.88 2.56
N ARG A 70 9.60 4.11 1.47
CA ARG A 70 10.65 3.35 0.81
C ARG A 70 11.82 4.26 0.48
N TRP A 71 11.61 5.30 -0.32
CA TRP A 71 12.68 6.19 -0.78
C TRP A 71 13.42 6.87 0.39
N LEU A 72 12.68 7.32 1.42
CA LEU A 72 13.24 7.92 2.61
C LEU A 72 14.08 6.93 3.44
N ALA A 73 13.65 5.66 3.53
CA ALA A 73 14.39 4.59 4.20
C ALA A 73 15.64 4.16 3.41
N ALA A 74 15.56 4.12 2.08
CA ALA A 74 16.67 3.74 1.20
C ALA A 74 17.89 4.67 1.32
N GLN A 75 17.67 5.94 1.68
CA GLN A 75 18.74 6.89 1.97
C GLN A 75 19.55 6.55 3.23
N ARG A 76 19.05 5.66 4.09
CA ARG A 76 19.67 5.29 5.36
C ARG A 76 20.08 3.82 5.40
N ASN A 77 19.22 2.93 4.91
CA ASN A 77 19.47 1.49 4.88
C ASN A 77 18.64 0.81 3.78
N ALA A 78 19.31 0.37 2.71
CA ALA A 78 18.67 -0.30 1.57
C ALA A 78 17.98 -1.63 1.95
N ALA A 79 18.53 -2.38 2.92
CA ALA A 79 17.96 -3.64 3.37
C ALA A 79 16.68 -3.46 4.20
N ILE A 80 16.53 -2.33 4.90
CA ILE A 80 15.27 -1.97 5.59
C ILE A 80 14.28 -1.37 4.60
N ALA A 81 14.77 -0.69 3.56
CA ALA A 81 13.94 -0.06 2.54
C ALA A 81 13.08 -1.06 1.71
N ARG A 82 13.38 -2.36 1.76
CA ARG A 82 12.57 -3.43 1.12
C ARG A 82 11.28 -3.79 1.87
N TRP A 83 11.14 -3.37 3.13
CA TRP A 83 9.95 -3.69 3.92
C TRP A 83 8.68 -2.99 3.37
N PRO A 84 8.71 -1.69 3.02
CA PRO A 84 7.62 -1.07 2.26
C PRO A 84 7.32 -1.73 0.91
N ASP A 85 8.32 -2.31 0.23
CA ASP A 85 8.10 -3.07 -1.01
C ASP A 85 7.29 -4.35 -0.72
N ALA A 86 7.66 -5.10 0.32
CA ALA A 86 6.93 -6.29 0.75
C ALA A 86 5.48 -5.99 1.18
N LEU A 87 5.27 -4.87 1.89
CA LEU A 87 3.93 -4.42 2.26
C LEU A 87 3.09 -4.06 1.03
N ALA A 88 3.67 -3.31 0.09
CA ALA A 88 2.99 -2.94 -1.15
C ALA A 88 2.59 -4.18 -1.96
N LEU A 89 3.47 -5.19 -2.07
CA LEU A 89 3.14 -6.46 -2.72
C LEU A 89 1.99 -7.19 -2.01
N ALA A 90 1.99 -7.25 -0.68
CA ALA A 90 0.88 -7.84 0.08
C ALA A 90 -0.45 -7.11 -0.18
N CYS A 91 -0.41 -5.77 -0.25
CA CYS A 91 -1.56 -4.94 -0.60
C CYS A 91 -2.00 -5.12 -2.07
N MET A 92 -1.08 -5.39 -3.00
CA MET A 92 -1.44 -5.68 -4.41
C MET A 92 -2.15 -7.03 -4.56
N LEU A 93 -1.86 -8.00 -3.68
CA LEU A 93 -2.56 -9.29 -3.67
C LEU A 93 -3.96 -9.17 -3.06
N TYR A 94 -4.25 -8.08 -2.34
CA TYR A 94 -5.50 -7.86 -1.61
C TYR A 94 -6.77 -8.07 -2.44
N PRO A 95 -6.90 -7.49 -3.64
CA PRO A 95 -8.11 -7.66 -4.45
C PRO A 95 -8.34 -9.11 -4.88
N LEU A 96 -7.28 -9.92 -5.02
CA LEU A 96 -7.41 -11.32 -5.42
C LEU A 96 -8.19 -12.11 -4.38
N TYR A 97 -7.86 -11.95 -3.09
CA TYR A 97 -8.48 -12.75 -2.03
C TYR A 97 -9.70 -12.08 -1.38
N THR A 98 -9.94 -10.79 -1.61
CA THR A 98 -11.15 -10.11 -1.13
C THR A 98 -12.27 -10.06 -2.18
N ALA A 99 -11.96 -9.65 -3.41
CA ALA A 99 -12.95 -9.50 -4.47
C ALA A 99 -12.93 -10.69 -5.45
N GLY A 100 -11.74 -11.18 -5.82
CA GLY A 100 -11.59 -12.28 -6.77
C GLY A 100 -12.12 -13.62 -6.25
N LEU A 101 -11.74 -14.00 -5.02
CA LEU A 101 -12.17 -15.26 -4.38
C LEU A 101 -13.58 -15.19 -3.77
N ARG A 102 -14.16 -13.98 -3.63
CA ARG A 102 -15.49 -13.74 -3.02
C ARG A 102 -15.71 -14.45 -1.67
N SER A 103 -14.65 -14.62 -0.87
CA SER A 103 -14.70 -15.28 0.43
C SER A 103 -14.42 -14.28 1.55
N LEU A 104 -15.43 -13.99 2.37
CA LEU A 104 -15.31 -13.10 3.53
C LEU A 104 -14.27 -13.59 4.53
N THR A 105 -14.20 -14.90 4.79
CA THR A 105 -13.24 -15.49 5.73
C THR A 105 -11.80 -15.30 5.25
N ILE A 106 -11.53 -15.58 3.98
CA ILE A 106 -10.18 -15.40 3.42
C ILE A 106 -9.84 -13.90 3.38
N GLY A 107 -10.79 -13.04 3.00
CA GLY A 107 -10.59 -11.60 3.00
C GLY A 107 -10.25 -11.03 4.38
N PHE A 108 -10.98 -11.46 5.42
CA PHE A 108 -10.73 -11.05 6.80
C PHE A 108 -9.33 -11.48 7.27
N TRP A 109 -8.99 -12.77 7.15
CA TRP A 109 -7.68 -13.27 7.59
C TRP A 109 -6.52 -12.70 6.76
N GLY A 110 -6.71 -12.48 5.46
CA GLY A 110 -5.76 -11.78 4.60
C GLY A 110 -5.51 -10.33 5.06
N THR A 111 -6.58 -9.65 5.49
CA THR A 111 -6.48 -8.29 6.05
C THR A 111 -5.70 -8.29 7.36
N VAL A 112 -5.99 -9.23 8.28
CA VAL A 112 -5.26 -9.40 9.54
C VAL A 112 -3.77 -9.66 9.29
N ALA A 113 -3.44 -10.57 8.37
CA ALA A 113 -2.05 -10.86 8.01
C ALA A 113 -1.33 -9.63 7.44
N THR A 114 -2.00 -8.86 6.58
CA THR A 114 -1.45 -7.63 5.98
C THR A 114 -1.28 -6.53 7.04
N LEU A 115 -2.20 -6.43 8.00
CA LEU A 115 -2.11 -5.50 9.13
C LEU A 115 -0.91 -5.82 10.05
N ILE A 116 -0.68 -7.11 10.34
CA ILE A 116 0.51 -7.57 11.09
C ILE A 116 1.79 -7.20 10.33
N LEU A 117 1.82 -7.41 9.01
CA LEU A 117 2.96 -7.01 8.18
C LEU A 117 3.17 -5.49 8.21
N ALA A 118 2.11 -4.69 8.11
CA ALA A 118 2.18 -3.23 8.19
C ALA A 118 2.76 -2.75 9.54
N ALA A 119 2.34 -3.37 10.64
CA ALA A 119 2.91 -3.11 11.96
C ALA A 119 4.40 -3.50 12.03
N ALA A 120 4.78 -4.65 11.46
CA ALA A 120 6.18 -5.06 11.37
C ALA A 120 7.03 -4.06 10.56
N VAL A 121 6.52 -3.58 9.42
CA VAL A 121 7.18 -2.55 8.58
C VAL A 121 7.36 -1.27 9.38
N LEU A 122 6.33 -0.80 10.09
CA LEU A 122 6.41 0.38 10.95
C LEU A 122 7.53 0.23 11.99
N LEU A 123 7.56 -0.90 12.71
CA LEU A 123 8.55 -1.17 13.75
C LEU A 123 9.98 -1.29 13.19
N ARG A 124 10.14 -1.80 11.97
CA ARG A 124 11.45 -1.93 11.30
C ARG A 124 11.96 -0.60 10.73
N VAL A 125 11.08 0.24 10.22
CA VAL A 125 11.43 1.52 9.61
C VAL A 125 11.63 2.63 10.65
N ARG A 126 10.88 2.59 11.77
CA ARG A 126 10.90 3.63 12.82
C ARG A 126 12.29 3.94 13.38
N PRO A 127 13.16 2.97 13.73
CA PRO A 127 14.49 3.25 14.26
C PRO A 127 15.42 3.94 13.25
N ILE A 128 15.15 3.75 11.96
CA ILE A 128 15.98 4.28 10.88
C ILE A 128 15.53 5.69 10.50
N ARG A 129 14.21 5.92 10.41
CA ARG A 129 13.66 7.23 10.03
C ARG A 129 12.19 7.37 10.43
N THR A 130 11.91 8.15 11.47
CA THR A 130 10.55 8.40 11.98
C THR A 130 9.61 8.96 10.93
N SER A 131 10.08 9.85 10.04
CA SER A 131 9.21 10.38 8.97
C SER A 131 8.82 9.35 7.93
N ALA A 132 9.67 8.36 7.65
CA ALA A 132 9.32 7.23 6.79
C ALA A 132 8.31 6.30 7.48
N ALA A 133 8.49 6.06 8.77
CA ALA A 133 7.56 5.26 9.58
C ALA A 133 6.17 5.91 9.68
N ALA A 134 6.10 7.23 9.85
CA ALA A 134 4.83 7.96 9.92
C ALA A 134 3.97 7.76 8.66
N LEU A 135 4.58 7.58 7.48
CA LEU A 135 3.88 7.33 6.22
C LEU A 135 3.25 5.92 6.14
N ILE A 136 3.62 5.00 7.04
CA ILE A 136 3.00 3.67 7.14
C ILE A 136 1.73 3.71 8.01
N VAL A 137 1.59 4.69 8.90
CA VAL A 137 0.45 4.81 9.81
C VAL A 137 -0.90 4.89 9.07
N PRO A 138 -1.06 5.69 8.00
CA PRO A 138 -2.31 5.70 7.22
C PRO A 138 -2.68 4.33 6.65
N VAL A 139 -1.69 3.51 6.27
CA VAL A 139 -1.92 2.14 5.77
C VAL A 139 -2.50 1.26 6.87
N ILE A 140 -1.94 1.34 8.08
CA ILE A 140 -2.43 0.60 9.25
C ILE A 140 -3.87 1.01 9.60
N VAL A 141 -4.14 2.32 9.61
CA VAL A 141 -5.48 2.85 9.90
C VAL A 141 -6.50 2.35 8.88
N TRP A 142 -6.16 2.39 7.59
CA TRP A 142 -7.02 1.89 6.52
C TRP A 142 -7.27 0.38 6.62
N LEU A 143 -6.23 -0.41 6.84
CA LEU A 143 -6.35 -1.86 7.01
C LEU A 143 -7.18 -2.24 8.24
N ALA A 144 -7.03 -1.51 9.35
CA ALA A 144 -7.84 -1.72 10.54
C ALA A 144 -9.33 -1.45 10.26
N TYR A 145 -9.63 -0.35 9.57
CA TYR A 145 -10.99 -0.02 9.14
C TYR A 145 -11.58 -1.06 8.16
N ALA A 146 -10.82 -1.48 7.16
CA ALA A 146 -11.26 -2.54 6.24
C ALA A 146 -11.48 -3.86 6.98
N GLY A 147 -10.62 -4.19 7.94
CA GLY A 147 -10.73 -5.38 8.78
C GLY A 147 -11.97 -5.36 9.69
N THR A 148 -12.33 -4.22 10.27
CA THR A 148 -13.56 -4.11 11.08
C THR A 148 -14.81 -4.24 10.21
N ALA A 149 -14.82 -3.65 9.02
CA ALA A 149 -15.93 -3.80 8.08
C ALA A 149 -16.14 -5.28 7.71
N LEU A 150 -15.08 -5.99 7.31
CA LEU A 150 -15.13 -7.42 6.98
C LEU A 150 -15.50 -8.31 8.18
N GLY A 151 -14.93 -8.04 9.35
CA GLY A 151 -15.25 -8.77 10.57
C GLY A 151 -16.70 -8.61 11.00
N SER A 152 -17.25 -7.40 10.84
CA SER A 152 -18.66 -7.13 11.16
C SER A 152 -19.65 -7.89 10.28
N GLU A 153 -19.24 -8.33 9.09
CA GLU A 153 -20.05 -9.17 8.21
C GLU A 153 -19.83 -10.64 8.46
N LEU A 154 -18.60 -11.05 8.77
CA LEU A 154 -18.24 -12.45 9.00
C LEU A 154 -18.88 -13.04 10.27
N PHE A 155 -19.08 -12.22 11.31
CA PHE A 155 -19.61 -12.66 12.61
C PHE A 155 -21.07 -12.26 12.86
N ARG A 156 -21.80 -11.84 11.82
CA ARG A 156 -23.26 -11.71 11.84
C ARG A 156 -23.90 -13.05 11.55
#